data_AF-A0A957Z3B8-F1
#
_entry.id   AF-A0A957Z3B8-F1
#
_cell.length_a   1.000
_cell.length_b   1.000
_cell.length_c   1.000
_cell.angle_alpha   90.00
_cell.angle_beta   90.00
_cell.angle_gamma   90.00
#
_symmetry.space_group_name_H-M   'P 1'
#
loop_
_entity.id
_entity.type
_entity.pdbx_description
1 polymer ?
#
loop_
_entity_poly.entity_id
_entity_poly.type
_entity_poly.pdbx_seq_one_letter_code
_entity_poly.pdbx_strand_id
1 'polypeptide(L)'
;MLNIHLHPALVHFPIALLLVAAVAGLLYLHGRPREELRVLTWWPMLLGWIATAVAILTGLLDQRNLPPDAPFRPVLNWHIGTGLALFVVYGWILYQKWLFGGSKAQRRRVKAGVAEDELLDWPGARWWLTGLLLLGSLLVVASGWNGGRLVYEWAVNVARP
;
A
#
# COMPACT_ATOMS: atom_id res chain seq x y z
N MET A 1 -17.85 -18.39 20.54
CA MET A 1 -17.68 -17.66 19.26
C MET A 1 -16.27 -17.10 19.26
N LEU A 2 -15.44 -17.43 18.27
CA LEU A 2 -14.09 -16.88 18.19
C LEU A 2 -14.18 -15.37 17.94
N ASN A 3 -14.03 -14.55 18.98
CA ASN A 3 -13.85 -13.09 18.86
C ASN A 3 -12.40 -12.83 18.41
N ILE A 4 -12.08 -13.22 17.17
CA ILE A 4 -10.82 -12.80 16.56
C ILE A 4 -11.06 -11.39 16.02
N HIS A 5 -10.38 -10.39 16.58
CA HIS A 5 -10.27 -9.07 15.98
C HIS A 5 -9.34 -9.18 14.76
N LEU A 6 -9.90 -9.68 13.65
CA LEU A 6 -9.16 -10.01 12.43
C LEU A 6 -8.48 -8.76 11.86
N HIS A 7 -9.13 -7.61 11.90
CA HIS A 7 -8.61 -6.38 11.31
C HIS A 7 -7.27 -5.92 11.94
N PRO A 8 -7.13 -5.74 13.29
CA PRO A 8 -5.84 -5.43 13.91
C PRO A 8 -4.72 -6.44 13.63
N ALA A 9 -5.05 -7.74 13.50
CA ALA A 9 -4.05 -8.75 13.15
C ALA A 9 -3.60 -8.64 11.69
N LEU A 10 -4.52 -8.34 10.78
CA LEU A 10 -4.28 -8.31 9.34
C LEU A 10 -3.61 -7.03 8.83
N VAL A 11 -3.65 -5.92 9.59
CA VAL A 11 -3.02 -4.65 9.17
C VAL A 11 -1.49 -4.67 9.20
N HIS A 12 -0.86 -5.56 9.97
CA HIS A 12 0.61 -5.60 10.08
C HIS A 12 1.29 -6.06 8.78
N PHE A 13 0.67 -7.00 8.06
CA PHE A 13 1.19 -7.53 6.80
C PHE A 13 1.30 -6.45 5.70
N PRO A 14 0.25 -5.68 5.36
CA PRO A 14 0.38 -4.63 4.37
C PRO A 14 1.35 -3.53 4.79
N ILE A 15 1.43 -3.17 6.08
CA ILE A 15 2.40 -2.18 6.57
C ILE A 15 3.84 -2.62 6.24
N ALA A 16 4.23 -3.82 6.67
CA ALA A 16 5.59 -4.30 6.47
C ALA A 16 5.92 -4.47 4.98
N LEU A 17 5.03 -5.11 4.22
CA LEU A 17 5.27 -5.42 2.80
C LEU A 17 5.35 -4.15 1.94
N LEU A 18 4.46 -3.17 2.15
CA LEU A 18 4.45 -1.93 1.37
C LEU A 18 5.63 -1.01 1.71
N LEU A 19 6.07 -0.97 2.98
CA LEU A 19 7.25 -0.20 3.37
C LEU A 19 8.54 -0.83 2.83
N VAL A 20 8.69 -2.16 2.93
CA VAL A 20 9.83 -2.88 2.34
C VAL A 20 9.89 -2.63 0.83
N ALA A 21 8.75 -2.73 0.15
CA ALA A 21 8.67 -2.43 -1.28
C ALA A 21 9.04 -0.98 -1.61
N ALA A 22 8.55 -0.02 -0.83
CA ALA A 22 8.83 1.39 -1.06
C ALA A 22 10.32 1.70 -0.87
N VAL A 23 10.92 1.20 0.21
CA VAL A 23 12.36 1.37 0.46
C VAL A 23 13.18 0.70 -0.63
N ALA A 24 12.87 -0.55 -1.00
CA ALA A 24 13.56 -1.25 -2.08
C ALA A 24 13.46 -0.50 -3.41
N GLY A 25 12.28 0.03 -3.75
CA GLY A 25 12.06 0.81 -4.97
C GLY A 25 12.82 2.14 -4.96
N LEU A 26 12.84 2.85 -3.84
CA LEU A 26 13.63 4.08 -3.70
C LEU A 26 15.14 3.82 -3.80
N LEU A 27 15.62 2.73 -3.18
CA LEU A 27 17.02 2.30 -3.29
C LEU A 27 17.37 1.87 -4.72
N TYR A 28 16.44 1.24 -5.43
CA TYR A 28 16.62 0.90 -6.84
C TYR A 28 16.75 2.16 -7.69
N LEU A 29 15.82 3.12 -7.53
CA LEU A 29 15.74 4.33 -8.34
C LEU A 29 16.90 5.29 -8.09
N HIS A 30 17.37 5.44 -6.85
CA HIS A 30 18.37 6.45 -6.46
C HIS A 30 19.70 5.89 -6.00
N GLY A 31 19.80 4.59 -5.80
CA GLY A 31 21.02 3.90 -5.42
C GLY A 31 21.64 3.16 -6.61
N ARG A 32 22.18 1.97 -6.33
CA ARG A 32 22.68 1.06 -7.36
C ARG A 32 21.57 0.07 -7.70
N PRO A 33 21.05 0.05 -8.94
CA PRO A 33 20.03 -0.90 -9.33
C PRO A 33 20.59 -2.31 -9.18
N ARG A 34 19.84 -3.16 -8.48
CA ARG A 34 20.16 -4.56 -8.22
C ARG A 34 18.90 -5.39 -8.41
N GLU A 35 19.07 -6.62 -8.89
CA GLU A 35 17.94 -7.50 -9.17
C GLU A 35 17.12 -7.80 -7.89
N GLU A 36 17.80 -7.96 -6.76
CA GLU A 36 17.14 -8.20 -5.48
C GLU A 36 16.24 -7.03 -5.08
N LEU A 37 16.66 -5.79 -5.34
CA LEU A 37 15.85 -4.61 -5.07
C LEU A 37 14.62 -4.56 -5.99
N ARG A 38 14.74 -4.99 -7.25
CA ARG A 38 13.60 -5.12 -8.17
C ARG A 38 12.58 -6.13 -7.65
N VAL A 39 13.04 -7.31 -7.24
CA VAL A 39 12.20 -8.37 -6.67
C VAL A 39 11.53 -7.90 -5.38
N LEU A 40 12.28 -7.27 -4.48
CA LEU A 40 11.78 -6.70 -3.22
C LEU A 40 10.87 -5.48 -3.42
N THR A 41 10.95 -4.80 -4.56
CA THR A 41 9.99 -3.74 -4.92
C THR A 41 8.66 -4.36 -5.33
N TRP A 42 8.67 -5.33 -6.24
CA TRP A 42 7.43 -5.73 -6.92
C TRP A 42 6.62 -6.80 -6.20
N TRP A 43 7.26 -7.84 -5.67
CA TRP A 43 6.55 -8.94 -5.01
C TRP A 43 5.93 -8.51 -3.68
N PRO A 44 6.68 -7.87 -2.75
CA PRO A 44 6.09 -7.33 -1.53
C PRO A 44 5.03 -6.27 -1.81
N MET A 45 5.19 -5.43 -2.84
CA MET A 45 4.16 -4.43 -3.17
C MET A 45 2.84 -5.09 -3.59
N LEU A 46 2.89 -6.11 -4.46
CA LEU A 46 1.68 -6.83 -4.89
C LEU A 46 1.01 -7.54 -3.71
N LEU A 47 1.77 -8.27 -2.90
CA LEU A 47 1.24 -8.98 -1.73
C LEU A 47 0.70 -8.01 -0.68
N GLY A 48 1.40 -6.90 -0.42
CA GLY A 48 0.96 -5.84 0.46
C GLY A 48 -0.30 -5.14 -0.03
N TRP A 49 -0.44 -4.94 -1.33
CA TRP A 49 -1.65 -4.36 -1.93
C TRP A 49 -2.87 -5.28 -1.79
N ILE A 50 -2.70 -6.59 -2.03
CA ILE A 50 -3.75 -7.59 -1.80
C ILE A 50 -4.11 -7.65 -0.31
N ALA A 51 -3.12 -7.67 0.58
CA ALA A 51 -3.35 -7.67 2.02
C ALA A 51 -4.05 -6.38 2.49
N THR A 52 -3.78 -5.23 1.86
CA THR A 52 -4.48 -3.97 2.11
C THR A 52 -5.96 -4.08 1.73
N ALA A 53 -6.30 -4.70 0.59
CA ALA A 53 -7.70 -4.95 0.24
C ALA A 53 -8.42 -5.79 1.31
N VAL A 54 -7.77 -6.86 1.79
CA VAL A 54 -8.33 -7.71 2.86
C VAL A 54 -8.50 -6.92 4.17
N ALA A 55 -7.51 -6.09 4.53
CA ALA A 55 -7.59 -5.23 5.71
C ALA A 55 -8.74 -4.20 5.59
N ILE A 56 -8.94 -3.59 4.43
CA ILE A 56 -10.06 -2.67 4.18
C ILE A 56 -11.40 -3.39 4.33
N LEU A 57 -11.56 -4.56 3.70
CA LEU A 57 -12.80 -5.33 3.76
C LEU A 57 -13.14 -5.72 5.21
N THR A 58 -12.17 -6.23 5.95
CA THR A 58 -12.36 -6.60 7.37
C THR A 58 -12.66 -5.38 8.24
N GLY A 59 -11.99 -4.25 8.02
CA GLY A 59 -12.25 -3.00 8.76
C GLY A 59 -13.64 -2.42 8.50
N LEU A 60 -14.12 -2.44 7.25
CA LEU A 60 -15.47 -1.99 6.91
C LEU A 60 -16.56 -2.91 7.51
N LEU A 61 -16.30 -4.22 7.56
CA LEU A 61 -17.19 -5.17 8.23
C LEU A 61 -17.24 -4.95 9.74
N ASP A 62 -16.13 -4.57 10.37
CA ASP A 62 -16.11 -4.24 11.80
C ASP A 62 -16.82 -2.90 12.07
N GLN A 63 -16.68 -1.93 11.16
CA GLN A 63 -17.29 -0.61 11.29
C GLN A 63 -18.83 -0.65 11.39
N ARG A 64 -19.49 -1.63 10.75
CA ARG A 64 -20.97 -1.73 10.73
C ARG A 64 -21.60 -1.82 12.13
N ASN A 65 -20.83 -2.26 13.12
CA ASN A 65 -21.28 -2.46 14.49
C ASN A 65 -20.96 -1.26 15.40
N LEU A 66 -20.32 -0.21 14.89
CA LEU A 66 -19.93 0.96 15.66
C LEU A 66 -21.06 2.00 15.72
N PRO A 67 -21.26 2.69 16.86
CA PRO A 67 -22.26 3.74 16.97
C PRO A 67 -22.07 4.86 15.92
N PRO A 68 -23.15 5.35 15.26
CA PRO A 68 -23.09 6.40 14.25
C PRO A 68 -22.39 7.68 14.75
N ASP A 69 -22.66 8.08 16.00
CA ASP A 69 -22.24 9.36 16.56
C ASP A 69 -21.09 9.23 17.58
N ALA A 70 -20.25 8.20 17.42
CA ALA A 70 -19.14 7.96 18.33
C ALA A 70 -18.12 9.13 18.31
N PRO A 71 -17.54 9.53 19.45
CA PRO A 71 -16.60 10.66 19.52
C PRO A 71 -15.32 10.46 18.70
N PHE A 72 -14.94 9.21 18.42
CA PHE A 72 -13.77 8.86 17.60
C PHE A 72 -14.03 8.85 16.08
N ARG A 73 -15.25 9.19 15.63
CA ARG A 73 -15.63 9.18 14.20
C ARG A 73 -14.65 9.94 13.29
N PRO A 74 -14.14 11.14 13.66
CA PRO A 74 -13.18 11.84 12.82
C PRO A 74 -11.89 11.04 12.61
N VAL A 75 -11.37 10.41 13.66
CA VAL A 75 -10.15 9.58 13.60
C VAL A 75 -10.41 8.32 12.76
N LEU A 76 -11.58 7.70 12.93
CA LEU A 76 -12.01 6.54 12.13
C LEU A 76 -12.09 6.88 10.64
N ASN A 77 -12.70 8.01 10.29
CA ASN A 77 -12.83 8.45 8.90
C ASN A 77 -11.45 8.76 8.28
N TRP A 78 -10.54 9.37 9.05
CA TRP A 78 -9.15 9.57 8.61
C TRP A 78 -8.41 8.25 8.39
N HIS A 79 -8.57 7.28 9.29
CA HIS A 79 -8.00 5.94 9.12
C HIS A 79 -8.53 5.24 7.86
N ILE A 80 -9.84 5.25 7.64
CA ILE A 80 -10.48 4.68 6.43
C ILE A 80 -10.00 5.41 5.18
N GLY A 81 -10.03 6.75 5.18
CA GLY A 81 -9.64 7.57 4.04
C GLY A 81 -8.18 7.35 3.63
N THR A 82 -7.27 7.32 4.61
CA THR A 82 -5.85 7.03 4.36
C THR A 82 -5.63 5.59 3.89
N GLY A 83 -6.37 4.61 4.41
CA GLY A 83 -6.34 3.22 3.91
C GLY A 83 -6.81 3.08 2.46
N LEU A 84 -7.89 3.76 2.07
CA LEU A 84 -8.38 3.79 0.69
C LEU A 84 -7.40 4.51 -0.24
N ALA A 85 -6.87 5.66 0.17
CA ALA A 85 -5.86 6.40 -0.58
C ALA A 85 -4.59 5.55 -0.81
N LEU A 86 -4.14 4.85 0.23
CA LEU A 86 -3.03 3.90 0.17
C LEU A 86 -3.28 2.81 -0.88
N PHE A 87 -4.47 2.21 -0.87
CA PHE A 87 -4.86 1.18 -1.84
C PHE A 87 -4.85 1.71 -3.27
N VAL A 88 -5.33 2.93 -3.50
CA VAL A 88 -5.32 3.57 -4.82
C VAL A 88 -3.89 3.89 -5.28
N VAL A 89 -3.05 4.46 -4.41
CA VAL A 89 -1.67 4.84 -4.77
C VAL A 89 -0.85 3.63 -5.20
N TYR A 90 -0.80 2.58 -4.39
CA TYR A 90 -0.04 1.38 -4.74
C TYR A 90 -0.69 0.59 -5.89
N GLY A 91 -2.02 0.56 -5.96
CA GLY A 91 -2.74 -0.03 -7.09
C GLY A 91 -2.42 0.67 -8.41
N TRP A 92 -2.30 2.00 -8.40
CA TRP A 92 -1.90 2.77 -9.56
C TRP A 92 -0.46 2.45 -10.00
N ILE A 93 0.50 2.35 -9.07
CA ILE A 93 1.87 1.94 -9.39
C ILE A 93 1.88 0.54 -10.06
N LEU A 94 1.18 -0.43 -9.46
CA LEU A 94 1.10 -1.79 -9.99
C LEU A 94 0.41 -1.83 -11.37
N TYR A 95 -0.64 -1.03 -11.56
CA TYR A 95 -1.32 -0.89 -12.83
C TYR A 95 -0.40 -0.30 -13.91
N GLN A 96 0.40 0.72 -13.57
CA GLN A 96 1.40 1.27 -14.48
C GLN A 96 2.47 0.23 -14.83
N LYS A 97 2.97 -0.54 -13.85
CA LYS A 97 3.87 -1.66 -14.13
C LYS A 97 3.25 -2.67 -15.09
N TRP A 98 2.00 -3.04 -14.88
CA TRP A 98 1.29 -3.98 -15.75
C TRP A 98 1.11 -3.44 -17.17
N LEU A 99 0.66 -2.20 -17.32
CA LEU A 99 0.57 -1.53 -18.62
C LEU A 99 1.92 -1.45 -19.32
N PHE A 100 2.96 -1.13 -18.55
CA PHE A 100 4.32 -1.08 -19.06
C PHE A 100 4.76 -2.46 -19.54
N GLY A 101 4.58 -3.53 -18.77
CA GLY A 101 4.96 -4.90 -19.14
C GLY A 101 4.07 -5.56 -20.22
N GLY A 102 2.96 -4.93 -20.61
CA GLY A 102 2.02 -5.49 -21.57
C GLY A 102 2.67 -5.77 -22.94
N SER A 103 2.47 -6.96 -23.49
CA SER A 103 3.17 -7.41 -24.72
C SER A 103 3.00 -6.48 -25.92
N LYS A 104 1.86 -5.79 -26.02
CA LYS A 104 1.63 -4.76 -27.06
C LYS A 104 2.49 -3.51 -26.85
N ALA A 105 2.60 -3.03 -25.61
CA ALA A 105 3.41 -1.87 -25.25
C ALA A 105 4.91 -2.18 -25.44
N GLN A 106 5.34 -3.36 -24.98
CA GLN A 106 6.71 -3.84 -25.16
C GLN A 106 7.11 -3.91 -26.65
N ARG A 107 6.26 -4.51 -27.51
CA ARG A 107 6.53 -4.55 -28.96
C ARG A 107 6.65 -3.16 -29.59
N ARG A 108 5.86 -2.19 -29.15
CA ARG A 108 5.95 -0.80 -29.64
C ARG A 108 7.27 -0.15 -29.24
N ARG A 109 7.71 -0.36 -27.99
CA ARG A 109 8.98 0.16 -27.48
C ARG A 109 10.19 -0.46 -28.18
N VAL A 110 10.19 -1.78 -28.36
CA VAL A 110 11.25 -2.48 -29.12
C VAL A 110 11.33 -1.97 -30.56
N LYS A 111 10.19 -1.76 -31.24
CA LYS A 111 10.15 -1.14 -32.57
C LYS A 111 10.67 0.31 -32.59
N ALA A 112 10.49 1.03 -31.50
CA ALA A 112 10.99 2.39 -31.32
C ALA A 112 12.47 2.45 -30.87
N GLY A 113 13.16 1.29 -30.75
CA GLY A 113 14.56 1.24 -30.34
C GLY A 113 14.80 1.49 -28.85
N VAL A 114 13.75 1.44 -28.02
CA VAL A 114 13.84 1.60 -26.56
C VAL A 114 14.33 0.28 -25.96
N ALA A 115 15.44 0.33 -25.22
CA ALA A 115 16.12 -0.85 -24.68
C ALA A 115 15.53 -1.30 -23.33
N GLU A 116 14.86 -0.41 -22.62
CA GLU A 116 14.34 -0.60 -21.28
C GLU A 116 13.07 -1.46 -21.29
N ASP A 117 13.11 -2.58 -20.56
CA ASP A 117 12.01 -3.53 -20.42
C ASP A 117 11.31 -3.45 -19.06
N GLU A 118 11.94 -2.84 -18.06
CA GLU A 118 11.40 -2.61 -16.72
C GLU A 118 11.04 -1.14 -16.48
N LEU A 119 9.92 -0.92 -15.78
CA LEU A 119 9.40 0.41 -15.49
C LEU A 119 10.34 1.21 -14.56
N LEU A 120 11.03 0.53 -13.64
CA LEU A 120 12.01 1.18 -12.76
C LEU A 120 13.22 1.74 -13.51
N ASP A 121 13.56 1.16 -14.65
CA ASP A 121 14.69 1.61 -15.49
C ASP A 121 14.30 2.77 -16.42
N TRP A 122 13.00 3.01 -16.62
CA TRP A 122 12.52 4.07 -17.51
C TRP A 122 12.79 5.47 -16.91
N PRO A 123 13.60 6.33 -17.57
CA PRO A 123 14.01 7.63 -17.00
C PRO A 123 12.83 8.57 -16.68
N GLY A 124 11.81 8.59 -17.54
CA GLY A 124 10.59 9.39 -17.32
C GLY A 124 9.70 8.90 -16.17
N ALA A 125 10.01 7.76 -15.55
CA ALA A 125 9.24 7.16 -14.48
C ALA A 125 9.80 7.50 -13.10
N ARG A 126 11.10 7.74 -13.03
CA ARG A 126 11.87 7.89 -11.81
C ARG A 126 11.23 8.86 -10.81
N TRP A 127 10.91 10.09 -11.23
CA TRP A 127 10.44 11.11 -10.30
C TRP A 127 9.00 10.90 -9.83
N TRP A 128 8.08 10.53 -10.72
CA TRP A 128 6.71 10.28 -10.29
C TRP A 128 6.60 8.99 -9.48
N LEU A 129 7.37 7.95 -9.80
CA LEU A 129 7.46 6.74 -8.97
C LEU A 129 7.99 7.09 -7.58
N THR A 130 9.07 7.87 -7.50
CA THR A 130 9.62 8.35 -6.22
C THR A 130 8.55 9.06 -5.41
N GLY A 131 7.83 10.00 -6.02
CA GLY A 131 6.75 10.74 -5.36
C GLY A 131 5.64 9.82 -4.84
N LEU A 132 5.21 8.84 -5.64
CA LEU A 132 4.17 7.90 -5.22
C LEU A 132 4.64 6.92 -4.13
N LEU A 133 5.89 6.45 -4.15
CA LEU A 133 6.44 5.58 -3.11
C LEU A 133 6.58 6.32 -1.77
N LEU A 134 7.00 7.59 -1.80
CA LEU A 134 7.05 8.45 -0.62
C LEU A 134 5.65 8.75 -0.09
N LEU A 135 4.72 9.14 -0.96
CA LEU A 135 3.33 9.38 -0.60
C LEU A 135 2.69 8.12 0.01
N GLY A 136 2.90 6.96 -0.62
CA GLY A 136 2.44 5.67 -0.10
C GLY A 136 2.98 5.38 1.29
N SER A 137 4.28 5.59 1.51
CA SER A 137 4.93 5.40 2.82
C SER A 137 4.36 6.33 3.89
N LEU A 138 4.13 7.60 3.56
CA LEU A 138 3.48 8.57 4.46
C LEU A 138 2.05 8.16 4.80
N LEU A 139 1.29 7.66 3.82
CA LEU A 139 -0.07 7.14 4.05
C LEU A 139 -0.07 5.89 4.93
N VAL A 140 0.92 4.99 4.81
CA VAL A 140 1.09 3.85 5.73
C VAL A 140 1.25 4.34 7.17
N VAL A 141 2.15 5.31 7.38
CA VAL A 141 2.41 5.86 8.72
C VAL A 141 1.17 6.56 9.28
N ALA A 142 0.51 7.41 8.47
CA ALA A 142 -0.69 8.13 8.88
C ALA A 142 -1.86 7.18 9.21
N SER A 143 -2.06 6.15 8.39
CA SER A 143 -3.09 5.13 8.63
C SER A 143 -2.78 4.33 9.90
N GLY A 144 -1.54 3.86 10.05
CA GLY A 144 -1.10 3.13 11.24
C GLY A 144 -1.22 3.93 12.53
N TRP A 145 -0.88 5.23 12.49
CA TRP A 145 -1.05 6.14 13.63
C TRP A 145 -2.52 6.26 14.04
N ASN A 146 -3.42 6.56 13.10
CA ASN A 146 -4.84 6.66 13.40
C ASN A 146 -5.44 5.32 13.86
N GLY A 147 -4.99 4.19 13.28
CA GLY A 147 -5.37 2.86 13.73
C GLY A 147 -4.94 2.58 15.17
N GLY A 148 -3.70 2.96 15.52
CA GLY A 148 -3.19 2.90 16.89
C GLY A 148 -4.03 3.74 17.85
N ARG A 149 -4.39 4.97 17.47
CA ARG A 149 -5.28 5.82 18.30
C ARG A 149 -6.65 5.17 18.53
N LEU A 150 -7.27 4.60 17.49
CA LEU A 150 -8.56 3.91 17.62
C LEU A 150 -8.49 2.76 18.64
N VAL A 151 -7.40 2.01 18.65
CA VAL A 151 -7.20 0.88 19.56
C VAL A 151 -6.82 1.36 20.97
N TYR A 152 -5.78 2.19 21.10
CA TYR A 152 -5.17 2.52 22.39
C TYR A 152 -5.86 3.67 23.14
N GLU A 153 -6.44 4.66 22.44
CA GLU A 153 -7.17 5.76 23.10
C GLU A 153 -8.67 5.42 23.28
N TRP A 154 -9.26 4.74 22.30
CA TRP A 154 -10.72 4.57 22.21
C TRP A 154 -11.21 3.14 22.41
N ALA A 155 -10.30 2.17 22.56
CA ALA A 155 -10.61 0.74 22.72
C ALA A 155 -11.54 0.18 21.62
N VAL A 156 -11.47 0.74 20.41
CA VAL A 156 -12.26 0.29 19.27
C VAL A 156 -11.83 -1.12 18.91
N ASN A 157 -12.79 -2.04 18.86
CA ASN A 157 -12.55 -3.45 18.57
C ASN A 157 -11.51 -4.10 19.49
N VAL A 158 -11.46 -3.69 20.76
CA VAL A 158 -10.75 -4.41 21.81
C VAL A 158 -11.83 -5.11 22.66
N ALA A 159 -11.71 -6.43 22.85
CA ALA A 159 -12.54 -7.14 23.80
C ALA A 159 -12.33 -6.50 25.18
N ARG A 160 -13.37 -5.88 25.76
CA ARG A 160 -13.30 -5.43 27.14
C ARG A 160 -13.16 -6.68 28.04
N PRO A 161 -12.26 -6.67 29.04
CA PRO A 161 -12.23 -7.71 30.06
C PRO A 161 -13.55 -7.75 30.85
#